data_AF-A0A3M1FS57-F1
#
_entry.id   AF-A0A3M1FS57-F1
#
_cell.length_a   1.000
_cell.length_b   1.000
_cell.length_c   1.000
_cell.angle_alpha   90.00
_cell.angle_beta   90.00
_cell.angle_gamma   90.00
#
_symmetry.space_group_name_H-M   'P 1'
#
loop_
_entity.id
_entity.type
_entity.pdbx_description
1 polymer ?
#
loop_
_entity_poly.entity_id
_entity_poly.type
_entity_poly.pdbx_seq_one_letter_code
_entity_poly.pdbx_strand_id
1 'polypeptide(L)'
;HVHIRARVRPGDDVRSVGVDVAPGQVVLQAGERLGPAEIGLLATVGAVEVPVHPRPRVAVLSTGDELVELGQPLGPGQIRDSNRYTLLAGVEAAGGCGVDLGIAGDSQAELEAKLARGLHEADVLLTTGGVSMGDLDLIKPILEAAGQVHFGRIRMKPGKPLTFATVPSGDRTRLIFGLPGNPVSSLVTFHLFAVPALRKLAGWPDPHLRRVQARLAQPLRLDPERPEYHRATLRWDRAQSCFVATSTGSQASSRLLSMRSANALLELPAADDALPAGALVDALLIGDL
;
A
#
# COMPACT_ATOMS: atom_id res chain seq x y z
N HIS A 1 17.68 -26.79 56.93
CA HIS A 1 16.91 -28.00 56.56
C HIS A 1 16.00 -27.67 55.38
N VAL A 2 16.09 -28.44 54.29
CA VAL A 2 15.17 -28.34 53.15
C VAL A 2 14.19 -29.52 53.23
N HIS A 3 12.89 -29.23 53.14
CA HIS A 3 11.83 -30.24 53.16
C HIS A 3 11.02 -30.16 51.86
N ILE A 4 11.06 -31.22 51.05
CA ILE A 4 10.22 -31.37 49.86
C ILE A 4 8.82 -31.80 50.33
N ARG A 5 7.80 -30.98 50.06
CA ARG A 5 6.42 -31.18 50.57
C ARG A 5 5.49 -31.97 49.63
N ALA A 6 5.98 -32.39 48.47
CA ALA A 6 5.20 -33.10 47.46
C ALA A 6 6.02 -34.23 46.81
N ARG A 7 5.36 -35.30 46.35
CA ARG A 7 6.01 -36.36 45.59
C ARG A 7 6.33 -35.85 44.17
N VAL A 8 7.57 -36.00 43.73
CA VAL A 8 8.04 -35.68 42.37
C VAL A 8 8.35 -36.96 41.59
N ARG A 9 8.22 -36.90 40.26
CA ARG A 9 8.57 -37.97 39.34
C ARG A 9 9.93 -37.69 38.69
N PRO A 10 10.68 -38.72 38.27
CA PRO A 10 11.85 -38.52 37.43
C PRO A 10 11.50 -37.70 36.18
N GLY A 11 12.24 -36.61 35.96
CA GLY A 11 12.03 -35.72 34.82
C GLY A 11 11.07 -34.54 35.06
N ASP A 12 10.41 -34.46 36.22
CA ASP A 12 9.68 -33.25 36.60
C ASP A 12 10.68 -32.07 36.63
N ASP A 13 10.31 -30.96 35.99
CA ASP A 13 11.13 -29.75 35.84
C ASP A 13 12.51 -29.94 35.18
N VAL A 14 12.71 -31.03 34.41
CA VAL A 14 13.92 -31.26 33.60
C VAL A 14 13.62 -31.03 32.12
N ARG A 15 14.39 -30.15 31.47
CA ARG A 15 14.34 -29.94 30.01
C ARG A 15 15.43 -30.77 29.33
N SER A 16 15.03 -31.70 28.46
CA SER A 16 15.97 -32.53 27.70
C SER A 16 16.73 -31.71 26.65
N VAL A 17 17.91 -32.17 26.26
CA VAL A 17 18.71 -31.55 25.19
C VAL A 17 17.89 -31.49 23.90
N GLY A 18 17.85 -30.32 23.26
CA GLY A 18 17.15 -30.11 21.99
C GLY A 18 15.62 -30.06 22.08
N VAL A 19 15.03 -29.98 23.28
CA VAL A 19 13.57 -29.94 23.44
C VAL A 19 12.92 -28.70 22.81
N ASP A 20 13.62 -27.57 22.83
CA ASP A 20 13.14 -26.30 22.26
C ASP A 20 13.57 -26.14 20.79
N VAL A 21 14.86 -26.40 20.50
CA VAL A 21 15.43 -26.39 19.14
C VAL A 21 16.47 -27.50 19.03
N ALA A 22 16.28 -28.42 18.10
CA ALA A 22 17.24 -29.50 17.85
C ALA A 22 18.42 -29.04 16.98
N PRO A 23 19.63 -29.61 17.15
CA PRO A 23 20.73 -29.35 16.23
C PRO A 23 20.35 -29.64 14.77
N GLY A 24 20.61 -28.68 13.87
CA GLY A 24 20.28 -28.78 12.44
C GLY A 24 18.82 -28.50 12.09
N GLN A 25 17.95 -28.22 13.08
CA GLN A 25 16.58 -27.78 12.82
C GLN A 25 16.58 -26.40 12.17
N VAL A 26 15.81 -26.24 11.10
CA VAL A 26 15.57 -24.93 10.49
C VAL A 26 14.61 -24.16 11.39
N VAL A 27 15.08 -23.05 11.96
CA VAL A 27 14.28 -22.20 12.86
C VAL A 27 13.49 -21.12 12.14
N LEU A 28 13.91 -20.72 10.94
CA LEU A 28 13.25 -19.75 10.06
C LEU A 28 13.49 -20.11 8.59
N GLN A 29 12.50 -19.85 7.74
CA GLN A 29 12.56 -20.09 6.29
C GLN A 29 12.77 -18.79 5.50
N ALA A 30 13.36 -18.90 4.30
CA ALA A 30 13.45 -17.76 3.38
C ALA A 30 12.05 -17.25 3.00
N GLY A 31 11.86 -15.94 3.02
CA GLY A 31 10.57 -15.29 2.79
C GLY A 31 9.73 -15.06 4.05
N GLU A 32 10.15 -15.57 5.21
CA GLU A 32 9.50 -15.24 6.48
C GLU A 32 9.79 -13.80 6.89
N ARG A 33 8.75 -13.10 7.35
CA ARG A 33 8.88 -11.74 7.84
C ARG A 33 9.47 -11.76 9.24
N LEU A 34 10.59 -11.09 9.44
CA LEU A 34 11.21 -10.94 10.76
C LEU A 34 10.38 -10.00 11.66
N GLY A 35 9.62 -10.58 12.59
CA GLY A 35 8.97 -9.90 13.70
C GLY A 35 9.70 -10.13 15.02
N PRO A 36 9.11 -9.73 16.16
CA PRO A 36 9.77 -9.85 17.47
C PRO A 36 10.17 -11.29 17.84
N ALA A 37 9.32 -12.27 17.51
CA ALA A 37 9.59 -13.69 17.79
C ALA A 37 10.74 -14.23 16.93
N GLU A 38 10.74 -13.90 15.64
CA GLU A 38 11.77 -14.34 14.69
C GLU A 38 13.13 -13.75 15.05
N ILE A 39 13.18 -12.48 15.46
CA ILE A 39 14.40 -11.85 15.99
C ILE A 39 14.89 -12.55 17.27
N GLY A 40 13.97 -12.93 18.16
CA GLY A 40 14.31 -13.71 19.36
C GLY A 40 14.85 -15.10 19.04
N LEU A 41 14.29 -15.77 18.02
CA LEU A 41 14.78 -17.06 17.52
C LEU A 41 16.20 -16.93 16.95
N LEU A 42 16.45 -15.92 16.12
CA LEU A 42 17.80 -15.63 15.59
C LEU A 42 18.81 -15.41 16.72
N ALA A 43 18.45 -14.61 17.73
CA ALA A 43 19.29 -14.41 18.91
C ALA A 43 19.54 -15.72 19.69
N THR A 44 18.50 -16.55 19.85
CA THR A 44 18.59 -17.83 20.56
C THR A 44 19.57 -18.79 19.91
N VAL A 45 19.65 -18.80 18.58
CA VAL A 45 20.61 -19.64 17.82
C VAL A 45 21.97 -18.94 17.58
N GLY A 46 22.16 -17.73 18.11
CA GLY A 46 23.41 -16.98 17.97
C GLY A 46 23.65 -16.39 16.57
N ALA A 47 22.60 -16.19 15.77
CA ALA A 47 22.72 -15.56 14.46
C ALA A 47 22.87 -14.04 14.61
N VAL A 48 24.06 -13.52 14.27
CA VAL A 48 24.39 -12.08 14.37
C VAL A 48 23.95 -11.32 13.12
N GLU A 49 24.13 -11.92 11.94
CA GLU A 49 23.77 -11.35 10.65
C GLU A 49 23.01 -12.39 9.84
N VAL A 50 21.97 -11.94 9.13
CA VAL A 50 21.18 -12.79 8.24
C VAL A 50 20.93 -12.08 6.92
N PRO A 51 20.98 -12.81 5.79
CA PRO A 51 20.61 -12.24 4.50
C PRO A 51 19.10 -11.96 4.48
N VAL A 52 18.74 -10.76 4.02
CA VAL A 52 17.34 -10.32 3.90
C VAL A 52 17.11 -9.66 2.55
N HIS A 53 15.84 -9.64 2.12
CA HIS A 53 15.45 -8.81 0.98
C HIS A 53 15.51 -7.32 1.38
N PRO A 54 16.10 -6.46 0.53
CA PRO A 54 16.17 -5.04 0.82
C PRO A 54 14.78 -4.38 0.77
N ARG A 55 14.62 -3.28 1.50
CA ARG A 55 13.44 -2.42 1.38
C ARG A 55 13.44 -1.78 -0.03
N PRO A 56 12.34 -1.88 -0.80
CA PRO A 56 12.25 -1.23 -2.10
C PRO A 56 12.40 0.28 -1.97
N ARG A 57 13.22 0.89 -2.83
CA ARG A 57 13.31 2.36 -2.91
C ARG A 57 12.20 2.87 -3.82
N VAL A 58 11.47 3.89 -3.37
CA VAL A 58 10.29 4.42 -4.08
C VAL A 58 10.40 5.93 -4.24
N ALA A 59 10.60 6.39 -5.47
CA ALA A 59 10.58 7.81 -5.78
C ALA A 59 9.14 8.32 -5.92
N VAL A 60 8.85 9.49 -5.37
CA VAL A 60 7.53 10.14 -5.43
C VAL A 60 7.67 11.52 -6.04
N LEU A 61 6.94 11.76 -7.12
CA LEU A 61 6.91 13.02 -7.87
C LEU A 61 5.46 13.50 -8.02
N SER A 62 5.20 14.74 -7.68
CA SER A 62 3.94 15.41 -8.05
C SER A 62 4.14 16.28 -9.28
N THR A 63 3.09 16.41 -10.10
CA THR A 63 3.10 17.24 -11.30
C THR A 63 1.83 18.08 -11.34
N GLY A 64 1.95 19.37 -11.62
CA GLY A 64 0.82 20.26 -11.79
C GLY A 64 1.15 21.69 -11.40
N ASP A 65 0.86 22.63 -12.28
CA ASP A 65 1.08 24.06 -12.06
C ASP A 65 0.18 24.65 -10.97
N GLU A 66 -0.92 23.97 -10.64
CA GLU A 66 -1.76 24.33 -9.51
C GLU A 66 -1.09 24.04 -8.15
N LEU A 67 -0.05 23.21 -8.12
CA LEU A 67 0.54 22.71 -6.88
C LEU A 67 1.54 23.71 -6.29
N VAL A 68 1.43 23.92 -4.98
CA VAL A 68 2.44 24.64 -4.19
C VAL A 68 2.93 23.82 -3.01
N GLU A 69 4.14 24.14 -2.55
CA GLU A 69 4.75 23.54 -1.36
C GLU A 69 4.00 23.87 -0.07
N LEU A 70 4.23 23.05 0.96
CA LEU A 70 3.73 23.34 2.31
C LEU A 70 4.33 24.65 2.85
N GLY A 71 3.52 25.40 3.59
CA GLY A 71 3.93 26.68 4.17
C GLY A 71 3.87 27.88 3.21
N GLN A 72 3.72 27.66 1.90
CA GLN A 72 3.51 28.76 0.95
C GLN A 72 2.06 29.29 0.99
N PRO A 73 1.84 30.61 0.79
CA PRO A 73 0.52 31.17 0.62
C PRO A 73 -0.11 30.69 -0.69
N LEU A 74 -1.43 30.50 -0.70
CA LEU A 74 -2.16 30.08 -1.92
C LEU A 74 -2.49 31.30 -2.77
N GLY A 75 -2.06 31.28 -4.03
CA GLY A 75 -2.57 32.16 -5.07
C GLY A 75 -3.88 31.64 -5.69
N PRO A 76 -4.48 32.42 -6.60
CA PRO A 76 -5.67 31.99 -7.34
C PRO A 76 -5.43 30.68 -8.10
N GLY A 77 -6.34 29.72 -7.96
CA GLY A 77 -6.25 28.42 -8.65
C GLY A 77 -5.26 27.43 -8.05
N GLN A 78 -4.49 27.82 -7.03
CA GLN A 78 -3.48 26.96 -6.42
C GLN A 78 -4.03 26.11 -5.27
N ILE A 79 -3.46 24.92 -5.11
CA ILE A 79 -3.70 23.98 -4.02
C ILE A 79 -2.36 23.46 -3.49
N ARG A 80 -2.37 22.96 -2.25
CA ARG A 80 -1.16 22.35 -1.68
C ARG A 80 -1.01 20.92 -2.20
N ASP A 81 0.23 20.54 -2.49
CA ASP A 81 0.56 19.16 -2.83
C ASP A 81 0.37 18.23 -1.62
N SER A 82 -0.80 17.62 -1.51
CA SER A 82 -1.13 16.68 -0.42
C SER A 82 -0.79 15.23 -0.78
N ASN A 83 -0.74 14.90 -2.07
CA ASN A 83 -0.54 13.54 -2.53
C ASN A 83 0.88 13.06 -2.24
N ARG A 84 1.89 13.89 -2.50
CA ARG A 84 3.29 13.52 -2.27
C ARG A 84 3.55 13.08 -0.83
N TYR A 85 3.12 13.89 0.14
CA TYR A 85 3.25 13.55 1.56
C TYR A 85 2.44 12.31 1.95
N THR A 86 1.22 12.17 1.41
CA THR A 86 0.38 11.00 1.64
C THR A 86 1.05 9.72 1.14
N LEU A 87 1.66 9.76 -0.05
CA LEU A 87 2.34 8.62 -0.66
C LEU A 87 3.67 8.31 0.00
N LEU A 88 4.48 9.31 0.34
CA LEU A 88 5.73 9.10 1.09
C LEU A 88 5.45 8.41 2.43
N ALA A 89 4.42 8.86 3.17
CA ALA A 89 3.98 8.18 4.39
C ALA A 89 3.46 6.76 4.11
N GLY A 90 2.69 6.58 3.03
CA GLY A 90 2.19 5.27 2.61
C GLY A 90 3.30 4.28 2.23
N VAL A 91 4.35 4.76 1.57
CA VAL A 91 5.54 3.97 1.22
C VAL A 91 6.25 3.45 2.46
N GLU A 92 6.50 4.32 3.45
CA GLU A 92 7.11 3.92 4.71
C GLU A 92 6.24 2.91 5.46
N ALA A 93 4.91 3.14 5.51
CA ALA A 93 3.97 2.21 6.12
C ALA A 93 3.91 0.85 5.41
N ALA A 94 4.16 0.82 4.09
CA ALA A 94 4.27 -0.40 3.30
C ALA A 94 5.64 -1.10 3.40
N GLY A 95 6.59 -0.53 4.16
CA GLY A 95 7.94 -1.06 4.35
C GLY A 95 8.95 -0.66 3.26
N GLY A 96 8.56 0.20 2.31
CA GLY A 96 9.48 0.79 1.33
C GLY A 96 10.25 1.98 1.90
N CYS A 97 11.24 2.48 1.16
CA CYS A 97 12.01 3.67 1.50
C CYS A 97 11.69 4.80 0.50
N GLY A 98 11.10 5.89 0.99
CA GLY A 98 10.66 7.01 0.14
C GLY A 98 11.82 7.91 -0.33
N VAL A 99 11.78 8.31 -1.60
CA VAL A 99 12.65 9.35 -2.19
C VAL A 99 11.76 10.48 -2.71
N ASP A 100 11.89 11.67 -2.10
CA ASP A 100 11.11 12.84 -2.48
C ASP A 100 11.74 13.55 -3.69
N LEU A 101 11.00 13.64 -4.80
CA LEU A 101 11.39 14.37 -6.02
C LEU A 101 10.74 15.76 -6.14
N GLY A 102 9.87 16.13 -5.20
CA GLY A 102 9.15 17.40 -5.15
C GLY A 102 7.99 17.49 -6.15
N ILE A 103 7.71 18.72 -6.55
CA ILE A 103 6.73 19.08 -7.58
C ILE A 103 7.47 19.41 -8.87
N ALA A 104 7.19 18.75 -10.00
CA ALA A 104 7.60 19.22 -11.32
C ALA A 104 6.58 20.23 -11.87
N GLY A 105 7.06 21.37 -12.37
CA GLY A 105 6.24 22.30 -13.15
C GLY A 105 6.06 21.86 -14.60
N ASP A 106 5.40 22.69 -15.40
CA ASP A 106 5.00 22.39 -16.79
C ASP A 106 6.14 22.34 -17.83
N SER A 107 7.41 22.51 -17.44
CA SER A 107 8.50 22.37 -18.41
C SER A 107 8.84 20.88 -18.64
N GLN A 108 8.73 20.44 -19.90
CA GLN A 108 9.07 19.07 -20.29
C GLN A 108 10.48 18.67 -19.83
N ALA A 109 11.45 19.59 -19.94
CA ALA A 109 12.83 19.36 -19.51
C ALA A 109 12.96 19.11 -17.99
N GLU A 110 12.23 19.83 -17.16
CA GLU A 110 12.25 19.62 -15.70
C GLU A 110 11.59 18.28 -15.34
N LEU A 111 10.46 17.96 -15.98
CA LEU A 111 9.78 16.68 -15.80
C LEU A 111 10.70 15.52 -16.19
N GLU A 112 11.31 15.55 -17.37
CA GLU A 112 12.26 14.54 -17.83
C GLU A 112 13.46 14.39 -16.87
N ALA A 113 14.02 15.51 -16.38
CA ALA A 113 15.13 15.47 -15.43
C ALA A 113 14.73 14.81 -14.09
N LYS A 114 13.55 15.13 -13.56
CA LYS A 114 13.03 14.53 -12.32
C LYS A 114 12.67 13.06 -12.49
N LEU A 115 12.08 12.68 -13.63
CA LEU A 115 11.80 11.29 -13.98
C LEU A 115 13.10 10.49 -14.09
N ALA A 116 14.10 11.00 -14.81
CA ALA A 116 15.41 10.36 -14.95
C ALA A 116 16.09 10.16 -13.58
N ARG A 117 16.05 11.19 -12.72
CA ARG A 117 16.53 11.09 -11.34
C ARG A 117 15.81 9.99 -10.56
N GLY A 118 14.48 9.93 -10.64
CA GLY A 118 13.68 8.89 -9.99
C GLY A 118 14.03 7.47 -10.45
N LEU A 119 14.20 7.28 -11.76
CA LEU A 119 14.55 5.98 -12.36
C LEU A 119 15.97 5.53 -12.00
N HIS A 120 16.87 6.49 -11.76
CA HIS A 120 18.22 6.21 -11.28
C HIS A 120 18.24 5.87 -9.79
N GLU A 121 17.48 6.59 -8.96
CA GLU A 121 17.54 6.48 -7.50
C GLU A 121 16.60 5.40 -6.91
N ALA A 122 15.55 4.97 -7.60
CA ALA A 122 14.53 4.10 -7.04
C ALA A 122 14.26 2.83 -7.85
N ASP A 123 13.63 1.83 -7.24
CA ASP A 123 13.13 0.63 -7.93
C ASP A 123 11.73 0.87 -8.51
N VAL A 124 10.96 1.72 -7.84
CA VAL A 124 9.60 2.14 -8.22
C VAL A 124 9.51 3.66 -8.25
N LEU A 125 8.83 4.21 -9.24
CA LEU A 125 8.49 5.61 -9.34
C LEU A 125 6.97 5.78 -9.28
N LEU A 126 6.50 6.63 -8.37
CA LEU A 126 5.11 7.06 -8.25
C LEU A 126 5.01 8.49 -8.74
N THR A 127 4.19 8.74 -9.76
CA THR A 127 3.84 10.10 -10.16
C THR A 127 2.39 10.39 -9.77
N THR A 128 2.07 11.65 -9.44
CA THR A 128 0.68 12.08 -9.20
C THR A 128 0.38 13.38 -9.93
N GLY A 129 -0.83 13.48 -10.48
CA GLY A 129 -1.14 14.55 -11.43
C GLY A 129 -0.69 14.18 -12.85
N GLY A 130 -0.96 15.05 -13.83
CA GLY A 130 -0.53 14.87 -15.23
C GLY A 130 -1.25 13.76 -16.03
N VAL A 131 -1.78 12.71 -15.40
CA VAL A 131 -2.41 11.55 -16.09
C VAL A 131 -3.89 11.73 -16.46
N SER A 132 -4.37 12.97 -16.62
CA SER A 132 -5.79 13.26 -16.89
C SER A 132 -6.09 13.47 -18.39
N MET A 133 -7.38 13.59 -18.73
CA MET A 133 -7.89 13.82 -20.10
C MET A 133 -7.61 15.23 -20.66
N GLY A 134 -6.70 16.00 -20.06
CA GLY A 134 -6.35 17.33 -20.54
C GLY A 134 -5.35 17.25 -21.70
N ASP A 135 -5.26 18.31 -22.49
CA ASP A 135 -4.41 18.39 -23.69
C ASP A 135 -2.89 18.31 -23.43
N LEU A 136 -2.46 18.10 -22.17
CA LEU A 136 -1.06 18.07 -21.72
C LEU A 136 -0.76 16.89 -20.77
N ASP A 137 -1.18 15.66 -21.10
CA ASP A 137 -0.61 14.46 -20.44
C ASP A 137 0.84 14.26 -20.91
N LEU A 138 1.76 15.05 -20.36
CA LEU A 138 3.18 15.03 -20.70
C LEU A 138 3.87 13.75 -20.22
N ILE A 139 3.32 13.08 -19.20
CA ILE A 139 3.94 11.89 -18.62
C ILE A 139 3.85 10.73 -19.61
N LYS A 140 2.68 10.49 -20.21
CA LYS A 140 2.49 9.31 -21.05
C LYS A 140 3.45 9.24 -22.26
N PRO A 141 3.65 10.31 -23.07
CA PRO A 141 4.64 10.30 -24.15
C PRO A 141 6.07 10.07 -23.67
N ILE A 142 6.47 10.67 -22.54
CA ILE A 142 7.80 10.45 -21.95
C ILE A 142 7.98 8.99 -21.55
N LEU A 143 6.95 8.36 -20.96
CA LEU A 143 6.97 6.95 -20.60
C LEU A 143 6.99 6.01 -21.81
N GLU A 144 6.25 6.35 -22.87
CA GLU A 144 6.26 5.58 -24.13
C GLU A 144 7.61 5.69 -24.86
N ALA A 145 8.31 6.82 -24.74
CA ALA A 145 9.65 6.99 -25.28
C ALA A 145 10.72 6.25 -24.44
N ALA A 146 10.55 6.23 -23.11
CA ALA A 146 11.52 5.62 -22.20
C ALA A 146 11.33 4.11 -21.98
N GLY A 147 10.14 3.57 -22.24
CA GLY A 147 9.84 2.17 -21.96
C GLY A 147 8.48 1.71 -22.48
N GLN A 148 7.87 0.76 -21.75
CA GLN A 148 6.61 0.14 -22.15
C GLN A 148 5.49 0.56 -21.20
N VAL A 149 4.45 1.19 -21.74
CA VAL A 149 3.17 1.41 -21.04
C VAL A 149 2.29 0.17 -21.20
N HIS A 150 1.90 -0.44 -20.09
CA HIS A 150 1.07 -1.66 -20.08
C HIS A 150 -0.42 -1.35 -20.12
N PHE A 151 -0.83 -0.30 -19.39
CA PHE A 151 -2.18 0.23 -19.43
C PHE A 151 -2.18 1.69 -18.96
N GLY A 152 -3.19 2.46 -19.38
CA GLY A 152 -3.43 3.83 -18.91
C GLY A 152 -4.82 4.08 -18.34
N ARG A 153 -5.66 3.03 -18.27
CA ARG A 153 -7.01 3.10 -17.71
C ARG A 153 -7.40 1.77 -17.09
N ILE A 154 -8.11 1.85 -15.97
CA ILE A 154 -8.68 0.69 -15.28
C ILE A 154 -10.19 0.90 -15.05
N ARG A 155 -10.97 -0.17 -15.20
CA ARG A 155 -12.39 -0.17 -14.87
C ARG A 155 -12.57 -0.30 -13.35
N MET A 156 -12.43 0.83 -12.63
CA MET A 156 -12.61 0.91 -11.19
C MET A 156 -13.07 2.30 -10.72
N LYS A 157 -13.56 2.38 -9.49
CA LYS A 157 -13.90 3.61 -8.78
C LYS A 157 -13.39 3.57 -7.33
N PRO A 158 -12.76 4.63 -6.82
CA PRO A 158 -12.04 5.66 -7.58
C PRO A 158 -10.81 5.06 -8.30
N GLY A 159 -10.13 5.81 -9.18
CA GLY A 159 -8.85 5.35 -9.75
C GLY A 159 -8.77 5.09 -11.25
N LYS A 160 -9.80 5.45 -12.04
CA LYS A 160 -9.86 5.18 -13.50
C LYS A 160 -8.56 5.49 -14.28
N PRO A 161 -7.90 6.65 -14.14
CA PRO A 161 -6.75 6.99 -14.97
C PRO A 161 -5.41 6.49 -14.38
N LEU A 162 -5.40 5.34 -13.71
CA LEU A 162 -4.14 4.72 -13.30
C LEU A 162 -3.37 4.25 -14.53
N THR A 163 -2.11 4.66 -14.62
CA THR A 163 -1.16 4.21 -15.63
C THR A 163 -0.09 3.34 -14.99
N PHE A 164 0.27 2.25 -15.66
CA PHE A 164 1.42 1.43 -15.28
C PHE A 164 2.36 1.25 -16.45
N ALA A 165 3.65 1.49 -16.20
CA ALA A 165 4.69 1.34 -17.19
C ALA A 165 5.93 0.68 -16.58
N THR A 166 6.77 0.15 -17.45
CA THR A 166 8.08 -0.39 -17.11
C THR A 166 9.16 0.24 -17.96
N VAL A 167 10.24 0.71 -17.35
CA VAL A 167 11.36 1.33 -18.05
C VAL A 167 12.65 0.54 -17.79
N PRO A 168 13.37 0.10 -18.84
CA PRO A 168 14.71 -0.48 -18.67
C PRO A 168 15.68 0.55 -18.07
N SER A 169 16.48 0.14 -17.08
CA SER A 169 17.49 0.98 -16.43
C SER A 169 18.69 0.12 -16.05
N GLY A 170 19.67 0.06 -16.96
CA GLY A 170 20.77 -0.91 -16.92
C GLY A 170 20.22 -2.34 -17.02
N ASP A 171 20.69 -3.23 -16.15
CA ASP A 171 20.26 -4.63 -16.11
C ASP A 171 18.94 -4.87 -15.36
N ARG A 172 18.27 -3.79 -14.93
CA ARG A 172 17.05 -3.87 -14.12
C ARG A 172 15.91 -3.13 -14.80
N THR A 173 14.68 -3.58 -14.53
CA THR A 173 13.47 -2.87 -14.93
C THR A 173 12.96 -2.03 -13.76
N ARG A 174 12.57 -0.79 -14.04
CA ARG A 174 11.92 0.14 -13.11
C ARG A 174 10.42 0.08 -13.30
N LEU A 175 9.69 0.07 -12.19
CA LEU A 175 8.23 0.12 -12.21
C LEU A 175 7.76 1.55 -12.08
N ILE A 176 6.78 1.96 -12.87
CA ILE A 176 6.24 3.32 -12.82
C ILE A 176 4.72 3.23 -12.68
N PHE A 177 4.20 3.89 -11.64
CA PHE A 177 2.77 4.05 -11.44
C PHE A 177 2.41 5.52 -11.59
N GLY A 178 1.71 5.85 -12.67
CA GLY A 178 1.08 7.13 -12.88
C GLY A 178 -0.26 7.19 -12.15
N LEU A 179 -0.23 7.66 -10.91
CA LEU A 179 -1.38 7.69 -10.02
C LEU A 179 -2.28 8.91 -10.34
N PRO A 180 -3.61 8.77 -10.21
CA PRO A 180 -4.52 9.88 -10.46
C PRO A 180 -4.29 11.07 -9.52
N GLY A 181 -4.47 12.31 -10.01
CA GLY A 181 -4.26 13.53 -9.20
C GLY A 181 -5.25 13.71 -8.03
N ASN A 182 -6.45 13.13 -8.12
CA ASN A 182 -7.42 13.19 -7.01
C ASN A 182 -6.92 12.40 -5.79
N PRO A 183 -6.87 13.00 -4.58
CA PRO A 183 -6.17 12.39 -3.44
C PRO A 183 -6.65 10.99 -3.03
N VAL A 184 -7.96 10.75 -3.02
CA VAL A 184 -8.48 9.41 -2.69
C VAL A 184 -8.12 8.42 -3.80
N SER A 185 -8.27 8.83 -5.06
CA SER A 185 -7.91 7.98 -6.20
C SER A 185 -6.45 7.56 -6.10
N SER A 186 -5.54 8.52 -5.87
CA SER A 186 -4.11 8.27 -5.71
C SER A 186 -3.84 7.22 -4.65
N LEU A 187 -4.35 7.43 -3.43
CA LEU A 187 -4.09 6.54 -2.30
C LEU A 187 -4.73 5.15 -2.46
N VAL A 188 -5.96 5.07 -3.01
CA VAL A 188 -6.61 3.79 -3.33
C VAL A 188 -5.79 3.02 -4.36
N THR A 189 -5.36 3.66 -5.44
CA THR A 189 -4.52 3.00 -6.46
C THR A 189 -3.14 2.61 -5.94
N PHE A 190 -2.56 3.40 -5.02
CA PHE A 190 -1.34 3.05 -4.32
C PHE A 190 -1.51 1.74 -3.54
N HIS A 191 -2.56 1.63 -2.72
CA HIS A 191 -2.83 0.41 -1.95
C HIS A 191 -3.10 -0.81 -2.83
N LEU A 192 -3.87 -0.66 -3.91
CA LEU A 192 -4.28 -1.79 -4.74
C LEU A 192 -3.19 -2.29 -5.69
N PHE A 193 -2.29 -1.40 -6.15
CA PHE A 193 -1.32 -1.74 -7.20
C PHE A 193 0.13 -1.58 -6.77
N ALA A 194 0.48 -0.44 -6.15
CA ALA A 194 1.85 -0.20 -5.74
C ALA A 194 2.23 -1.07 -4.52
N VAL A 195 1.40 -1.15 -3.48
CA VAL A 195 1.71 -1.93 -2.26
C VAL A 195 2.02 -3.41 -2.56
N PRO A 196 1.22 -4.15 -3.37
CA PRO A 196 1.57 -5.51 -3.75
C PRO A 196 2.87 -5.60 -4.55
N ALA A 197 3.15 -4.64 -5.43
CA ALA A 197 4.42 -4.60 -6.16
C ALA A 197 5.61 -4.38 -5.22
N LEU A 198 5.49 -3.48 -4.24
CA LEU A 198 6.51 -3.25 -3.22
C LEU A 198 6.75 -4.50 -2.38
N ARG A 199 5.69 -5.18 -1.94
CA ARG A 199 5.80 -6.44 -1.19
C ARG A 199 6.48 -7.53 -2.00
N LYS A 200 6.15 -7.65 -3.28
CA LYS A 200 6.80 -8.60 -4.18
C LYS A 200 8.30 -8.30 -4.35
N LEU A 201 8.67 -7.03 -4.53
CA LEU A 201 10.08 -6.60 -4.57
C LEU A 201 10.81 -6.87 -3.25
N ALA A 202 10.11 -6.74 -2.13
CA ALA A 202 10.60 -7.04 -0.78
C ALA A 202 10.60 -8.55 -0.43
N GLY A 203 10.31 -9.44 -1.39
CA GLY A 203 10.37 -10.89 -1.20
C GLY A 203 9.22 -11.50 -0.38
N TRP A 204 8.08 -10.82 -0.26
CA TRP A 204 6.92 -11.37 0.45
C TRP A 204 6.35 -12.58 -0.32
N PRO A 205 6.05 -13.70 0.38
CA PRO A 205 5.48 -14.89 -0.26
C PRO A 205 4.05 -14.64 -0.74
N ASP A 206 3.27 -13.88 0.02
CA ASP A 206 1.96 -13.36 -0.38
C ASP A 206 2.00 -11.82 -0.39
N PRO A 207 2.09 -11.18 -1.58
CA PRO A 207 2.15 -9.73 -1.69
C PRO A 207 0.77 -9.07 -1.57
N HIS A 208 -0.33 -9.82 -1.62
CA HIS A 208 -1.66 -9.23 -1.73
C HIS A 208 -2.14 -8.58 -0.43
N LEU A 209 -3.06 -7.62 -0.55
CA LEU A 209 -3.76 -7.10 0.62
C LEU A 209 -4.63 -8.21 1.22
N ARG A 210 -4.64 -8.29 2.55
CA ARG A 210 -5.46 -9.28 3.26
C ARG A 210 -6.93 -8.96 3.01
N ARG A 211 -7.70 -9.97 2.63
CA ARG A 211 -9.13 -9.87 2.39
C ARG A 211 -9.88 -10.53 3.53
N VAL A 212 -10.93 -9.87 4.00
CA VAL A 212 -11.86 -10.41 5.01
C VAL A 212 -13.29 -10.19 4.54
N GLN A 213 -14.23 -11.00 5.04
CA GLN A 213 -15.65 -10.70 4.88
C GLN A 213 -16.15 -9.79 6.02
N ALA A 214 -17.01 -8.84 5.67
CA ALA A 214 -17.66 -7.95 6.62
C ALA A 214 -19.16 -7.79 6.29
N ARG A 215 -19.97 -7.57 7.33
CA ARG A 215 -21.38 -7.18 7.20
C ARG A 215 -21.50 -5.68 7.10
N LEU A 216 -22.30 -5.19 6.16
CA LEU A 216 -22.59 -3.75 6.06
C LEU A 216 -23.44 -3.27 7.24
N ALA A 217 -23.01 -2.21 7.93
CA ALA A 217 -23.80 -1.59 9.00
C ALA A 217 -24.96 -0.73 8.47
N GLN A 218 -24.88 -0.28 7.21
CA GLN A 218 -25.89 0.54 6.55
C GLN A 218 -26.03 0.11 5.08
N PRO A 219 -27.16 0.40 4.41
CA PRO A 219 -27.26 0.18 2.98
C PRO A 219 -26.25 1.05 2.22
N LEU A 220 -25.71 0.53 1.11
CA LEU A 220 -24.79 1.24 0.23
C LEU A 220 -25.32 1.21 -1.21
N ARG A 221 -25.39 2.38 -1.84
CA ARG A 221 -25.73 2.50 -3.25
C ARG A 221 -24.52 2.11 -4.10
N LEU A 222 -24.74 1.24 -5.08
CA LEU A 222 -23.69 0.79 -5.99
C LEU A 222 -23.50 1.78 -7.15
N ASP A 223 -22.33 1.71 -7.78
CA ASP A 223 -22.05 2.42 -9.02
C ASP A 223 -22.44 1.51 -10.20
N PRO A 224 -23.26 1.97 -11.15
CA PRO A 224 -23.76 1.10 -12.20
C PRO A 224 -22.72 0.74 -13.26
N GLU A 225 -21.66 1.54 -13.40
CA GLU A 225 -20.69 1.36 -14.48
C GLU A 225 -19.45 0.58 -14.03
N ARG A 226 -18.96 0.86 -12.81
CA ARG A 226 -17.64 0.44 -12.35
C ARG A 226 -17.68 -0.15 -10.95
N PRO A 227 -16.95 -1.25 -10.70
CA PRO A 227 -16.72 -1.72 -9.34
C PRO A 227 -16.12 -0.61 -8.47
N GLU A 228 -16.60 -0.50 -7.24
CA GLU A 228 -16.18 0.53 -6.29
C GLU A 228 -15.37 -0.09 -5.15
N TYR A 229 -14.19 0.50 -4.90
CA TYR A 229 -13.39 0.29 -3.71
C TYR A 229 -13.81 1.32 -2.66
N HIS A 230 -14.86 0.97 -1.92
CA HIS A 230 -15.56 1.88 -1.01
C HIS A 230 -14.83 1.96 0.33
N ARG A 231 -14.50 3.17 0.79
CA ARG A 231 -13.77 3.35 2.04
C ARG A 231 -14.69 3.08 3.23
N ALA A 232 -14.22 2.21 4.13
CA ALA A 232 -14.94 1.84 5.33
C ALA A 232 -14.02 1.70 6.53
N THR A 233 -14.61 1.87 7.71
CA THR A 233 -14.04 1.42 8.97
C THR A 233 -14.63 0.05 9.29
N LEU A 234 -13.78 -0.97 9.42
CA LEU A 234 -14.11 -2.28 9.94
C LEU A 234 -13.91 -2.30 11.45
N ARG A 235 -14.84 -2.92 12.15
CA ARG A 235 -14.73 -3.24 13.58
C ARG A 235 -15.25 -4.66 13.83
N TRP A 236 -14.65 -5.36 14.78
CA TRP A 236 -15.19 -6.65 15.23
C TRP A 236 -16.39 -6.41 16.15
N ASP A 237 -17.56 -6.91 15.77
CA ASP A 237 -18.75 -6.95 16.62
C ASP A 237 -18.77 -8.28 17.37
N ARG A 238 -18.61 -8.21 18.70
CA ARG A 238 -18.62 -9.40 19.57
C ARG A 238 -20.00 -10.05 19.67
N ALA A 239 -21.08 -9.27 19.65
CA ALA A 239 -22.43 -9.81 19.75
C ALA A 239 -22.82 -10.56 18.48
N GLN A 240 -22.42 -10.06 17.32
CA GLN A 240 -22.67 -10.70 16.02
C GLN A 240 -21.57 -11.66 15.58
N SER A 241 -20.45 -11.71 16.31
CA SER A 241 -19.26 -12.52 16.00
C SER A 241 -18.78 -12.38 14.55
N CYS A 242 -18.74 -11.14 14.05
CA CYS A 242 -18.26 -10.84 12.69
C CYS A 242 -17.68 -9.44 12.59
N PHE A 243 -16.95 -9.17 11.50
CA PHE A 243 -16.59 -7.80 11.15
C PHE A 243 -17.81 -7.06 10.62
N VAL A 244 -17.99 -5.84 11.11
CA VAL A 244 -19.01 -4.90 10.67
C VAL A 244 -18.33 -3.72 9.98
N ALA A 245 -18.78 -3.40 8.78
CA ALA A 245 -18.27 -2.33 7.94
C ALA A 245 -19.17 -1.09 7.99
N THR A 246 -18.60 0.05 8.34
CA THR A 246 -19.28 1.35 8.27
C THR A 246 -18.58 2.24 7.24
N SER A 247 -19.33 2.72 6.24
CA SER A 247 -18.84 3.71 5.28
C SER A 247 -18.30 4.95 5.97
N THR A 248 -17.24 5.52 5.43
CA THR A 248 -16.69 6.82 5.83
C THR A 248 -17.50 8.03 5.33
N GLY A 249 -18.72 7.80 4.83
CA GLY A 249 -19.61 8.82 4.30
C GLY A 249 -19.35 9.12 2.82
N SER A 250 -19.31 10.40 2.45
CA SER A 250 -19.14 10.81 1.05
C SER A 250 -17.88 10.22 0.41
N GLN A 251 -18.09 9.48 -0.69
CA GLN A 251 -17.06 8.74 -1.41
C GLN A 251 -16.42 9.53 -2.57
N ALA A 252 -16.61 10.85 -2.64
CA ALA A 252 -15.99 11.69 -3.67
C ALA A 252 -14.47 11.50 -3.73
N SER A 253 -13.92 11.36 -4.95
CA SER A 253 -12.50 11.02 -5.15
C SER A 253 -11.53 12.16 -4.78
N SER A 254 -11.99 13.40 -4.77
CA SER A 254 -11.22 14.56 -4.30
C SER A 254 -11.23 14.70 -2.76
N ARG A 255 -12.15 14.02 -2.06
CA ARG A 255 -12.38 14.20 -0.63
C ARG A 255 -11.51 13.26 0.20
N LEU A 256 -10.25 13.67 0.44
CA LEU A 256 -9.30 12.90 1.25
C LEU A 256 -9.82 12.57 2.66
N LEU A 257 -10.71 13.38 3.22
CA LEU A 257 -11.39 13.10 4.50
C LEU A 257 -12.10 11.74 4.55
N SER A 258 -12.45 11.14 3.41
CA SER A 258 -13.01 9.78 3.36
C SER A 258 -11.98 8.68 3.62
N MET A 259 -10.69 8.96 3.46
CA MET A 259 -9.62 8.01 3.84
C MET A 259 -9.31 8.09 5.33
N ARG A 260 -9.70 9.19 6.01
CA ARG A 260 -9.51 9.33 7.45
C ARG A 260 -10.29 8.23 8.18
N SER A 261 -9.57 7.44 8.98
CA SER A 261 -10.10 6.29 9.73
C SER A 261 -10.60 5.13 8.86
N ALA A 262 -10.38 5.16 7.55
CA ALA A 262 -10.60 4.00 6.70
C ALA A 262 -9.46 3.00 6.97
N ASN A 263 -9.81 1.81 7.45
CA ASN A 263 -8.87 0.68 7.57
C ASN A 263 -9.18 -0.42 6.55
N ALA A 264 -10.23 -0.25 5.73
CA ALA A 264 -10.54 -1.16 4.65
C ALA A 264 -11.13 -0.48 3.40
N LEU A 265 -10.99 -1.17 2.27
CA LEU A 265 -11.68 -0.91 1.01
C LEU A 265 -12.67 -2.06 0.77
N LEU A 266 -13.97 -1.78 0.82
CA LEU A 266 -15.00 -2.75 0.45
C LEU A 266 -14.99 -2.94 -1.06
N GLU A 267 -15.03 -4.19 -1.52
CA GLU A 267 -15.10 -4.54 -2.94
C GLU A 267 -16.57 -4.63 -3.36
N LEU A 268 -17.09 -3.51 -3.87
CA LEU A 268 -18.48 -3.41 -4.29
C LEU A 268 -18.59 -3.65 -5.81
N PRO A 269 -19.50 -4.53 -6.26
CA PRO A 269 -19.69 -4.78 -7.69
C PRO A 269 -20.31 -3.58 -8.40
N ALA A 270 -20.21 -3.55 -9.73
CA ALA A 270 -20.97 -2.61 -10.54
C ALA A 270 -22.41 -3.08 -10.69
N ALA A 271 -23.38 -2.30 -10.22
CA ALA A 271 -24.81 -2.57 -10.37
C ALA A 271 -25.65 -1.31 -10.12
N ASP A 272 -26.89 -1.31 -10.61
CA ASP A 272 -27.84 -0.21 -10.43
C ASP A 272 -28.49 -0.17 -9.04
N ASP A 273 -28.43 -1.28 -8.31
CA ASP A 273 -29.11 -1.49 -7.03
C ASP A 273 -28.29 -0.99 -5.82
N ALA A 274 -28.91 -1.05 -4.64
CA ALA A 274 -28.24 -0.86 -3.37
C ALA A 274 -28.04 -2.20 -2.66
N LEU A 275 -26.89 -2.38 -2.02
CA LEU A 275 -26.72 -3.46 -1.05
C LEU A 275 -27.41 -3.06 0.26
N PRO A 276 -28.26 -3.92 0.85
CA PRO A 276 -28.91 -3.63 2.11
C PRO A 276 -27.92 -3.72 3.29
N ALA A 277 -28.28 -3.11 4.43
CA ALA A 277 -27.59 -3.38 5.69
C ALA A 277 -27.65 -4.88 6.01
N GLY A 278 -26.58 -5.41 6.61
CA GLY A 278 -26.42 -6.84 6.92
C GLY A 278 -25.88 -7.69 5.78
N ALA A 279 -25.84 -7.17 4.54
CA ALA A 279 -25.22 -7.86 3.40
C ALA A 279 -23.74 -8.12 3.66
N LEU A 280 -23.25 -9.28 3.21
CA LEU A 280 -21.85 -9.65 3.29
C LEU A 280 -21.11 -9.12 2.06
N VAL A 281 -19.97 -8.48 2.29
CA VAL A 281 -19.06 -7.99 1.25
C VAL A 281 -17.63 -8.35 1.59
N ASP A 282 -16.81 -8.50 0.56
CA ASP A 282 -15.36 -8.60 0.74
C ASP A 282 -14.76 -7.22 1.02
N ALA A 283 -13.74 -7.21 1.87
CA ALA A 283 -13.05 -6.01 2.31
C ALA A 283 -11.54 -6.25 2.32
N LEU A 284 -10.81 -5.38 1.61
CA LEU A 284 -9.35 -5.34 1.58
C LEU A 284 -8.84 -4.49 2.74
N LEU A 285 -8.02 -5.07 3.61
CA LEU A 285 -7.41 -4.36 4.74
C LEU A 285 -6.28 -3.45 4.25
N ILE A 286 -6.39 -2.16 4.58
CA ILE A 286 -5.41 -1.11 4.28
C ILE A 286 -4.83 -0.45 5.52
N GLY A 287 -5.32 -0.80 6.70
CA GLY A 287 -4.80 -0.38 8.00
C GLY A 287 -5.02 -1.47 9.06
N ASP A 288 -4.67 -1.14 10.30
CA ASP A 288 -4.85 -2.06 11.43
C ASP A 288 -6.33 -2.23 11.79
N LEU A 289 -6.66 -3.43 12.31
CA LEU A 289 -7.99 -3.82 12.77
C LEU A 289 -8.17 -3.61 14.27
#